data_AF-A0A7H4MVA6-F1
#
_entry.id   AF-A0A7H4MVA6-F1
#
_cell.length_a   1.000
_cell.length_b   1.000
_cell.length_c   1.000
_cell.angle_alpha   90.00
_cell.angle_beta   90.00
_cell.angle_gamma   90.00
#
_symmetry.space_group_name_H-M   'P 1'
#
loop_
_entity.id
_entity.type
_entity.pdbx_description
1 polymer ?
#
loop_
_entity_poly.entity_id
_entity_poly.type
_entity_poly.pdbx_seq_one_letter_code
_entity_poly.pdbx_strand_id
1 'polypeptide(L)'
;MKKFVGWALKQPDNWQKWITLLLACTGSRRGEIGKLEKSQIKFDEDSQRYYFLIAEGGQGKTENATRQVVIHPKLIEWGFMEYVDRQWKERIFSEVAGTNMTKIGKVFADLRDQLGIPYLDDYGQRRLLHSIRHSVCSSAMAGWVKNILHLQQTVGHEKSGGITKRYLHTFPLSSVSYVIDGIDWE
;
A
#
# COMPACT_ATOMS: atom_id res chain seq x y z
N MET A 1 -11.50 5.75 -5.85
CA MET A 1 -10.27 5.02 -6.21
C MET A 1 -10.04 4.97 -7.70
N LYS A 2 -10.99 4.48 -8.52
CA LYS A 2 -10.86 4.43 -9.99
C LYS A 2 -10.29 5.69 -10.65
N LYS A 3 -10.81 6.88 -10.29
CA LYS A 3 -10.29 8.18 -10.78
C LYS A 3 -8.80 8.41 -10.48
N PHE A 4 -8.33 8.05 -9.28
CA PHE A 4 -6.92 8.20 -8.91
C PHE A 4 -6.02 7.24 -9.69
N VAL A 5 -6.43 5.97 -9.80
CA VAL A 5 -5.69 4.94 -10.56
C VAL A 5 -5.65 5.32 -12.04
N GLY A 6 -6.80 5.65 -12.64
CA GLY A 6 -6.89 6.07 -14.02
C GLY A 6 -6.12 7.35 -14.34
N TRP A 7 -5.98 8.28 -13.39
CA TRP A 7 -5.06 9.42 -13.54
C TRP A 7 -3.60 8.98 -13.50
N ALA A 8 -3.22 8.14 -12.52
CA ALA A 8 -1.85 7.70 -12.32
C ALA A 8 -1.31 6.90 -13.52
N LEU A 9 -2.13 6.04 -14.12
CA LEU A 9 -1.76 5.26 -15.31
C LEU A 9 -1.45 6.13 -16.55
N LYS A 10 -1.97 7.37 -16.59
CA LYS A 10 -1.71 8.33 -17.67
C LYS A 10 -0.48 9.21 -17.43
N GLN A 11 0.16 9.10 -16.27
CA GLN A 11 1.33 9.90 -15.93
C GLN A 11 2.62 9.25 -16.46
N PRO A 12 3.68 10.03 -16.69
CA PRO A 12 5.01 9.48 -16.88
C PRO A 12 5.48 8.72 -15.63
N ASP A 13 6.58 7.97 -15.76
CA ASP A 13 7.17 7.18 -14.68
C ASP A 13 7.85 8.08 -13.63
N ASN A 14 7.04 8.73 -12.80
CA ASN A 14 7.45 9.60 -11.72
C ASN A 14 6.92 9.08 -10.37
N TRP A 15 7.40 9.67 -9.28
CA TRP A 15 6.99 9.26 -7.94
C TRP A 15 5.47 9.46 -7.72
N GLN A 16 4.83 10.45 -8.35
CA GLN A 16 3.39 10.70 -8.18
C GLN A 16 2.55 9.53 -8.69
N LYS A 17 2.87 9.01 -9.87
CA LYS A 17 2.28 7.80 -10.45
C LYS A 17 2.42 6.64 -9.48
N TRP A 18 3.66 6.29 -9.16
CA TRP A 18 3.96 5.06 -8.44
C TRP A 18 3.51 5.08 -6.99
N ILE A 19 3.64 6.20 -6.27
CA ILE A 19 3.09 6.30 -4.91
C ILE A 19 1.56 6.19 -4.94
N THR A 20 0.88 6.79 -5.92
CA THR A 20 -0.58 6.68 -6.03
C THR A 20 -1.02 5.23 -6.27
N LEU A 21 -0.37 4.55 -7.23
CA LEU A 21 -0.67 3.14 -7.54
C LEU A 21 -0.35 2.22 -6.37
N LEU A 22 0.80 2.38 -5.71
CA LEU A 22 1.17 1.58 -4.54
C LEU A 22 0.20 1.75 -3.39
N LEU A 23 -0.20 2.97 -3.05
CA LEU A 23 -1.18 3.21 -1.99
C LEU A 23 -2.53 2.58 -2.33
N ALA A 24 -2.98 2.72 -3.58
CA ALA A 24 -4.23 2.14 -4.07
C ALA A 24 -4.21 0.61 -4.09
N CYS A 25 -3.09 -0.02 -4.44
CA CYS A 25 -3.01 -1.48 -4.60
C CYS A 25 -2.56 -2.21 -3.32
N THR A 26 -2.19 -1.50 -2.25
CA THR A 26 -1.68 -2.15 -1.01
C THR A 26 -2.36 -1.68 0.27
N GLY A 27 -2.96 -0.48 0.29
CA GLY A 27 -3.44 0.13 1.54
C GLY A 27 -2.32 0.48 2.53
N SER A 28 -1.07 0.51 2.08
CA SER A 28 0.09 0.85 2.91
C SER A 28 0.03 2.29 3.43
N ARG A 29 0.73 2.57 4.53
CA ARG A 29 0.81 3.93 5.07
C ARG A 29 1.72 4.77 4.18
N ARG A 30 1.44 6.08 4.08
CA ARG A 30 2.34 7.06 3.43
C ARG A 30 3.79 6.90 3.86
N GLY A 31 4.03 6.74 5.16
CA GLY A 31 5.37 6.63 5.72
C GLY A 31 6.09 5.34 5.37
N GLU A 32 5.36 4.28 5.02
CA GLU A 32 5.92 3.02 4.57
C GLU A 32 6.34 3.15 3.10
N ILE A 33 5.43 3.64 2.24
CA ILE A 33 5.72 3.84 0.82
C ILE A 33 6.81 4.90 0.59
N GLY A 34 6.71 6.07 1.24
CA GLY A 34 7.68 7.17 1.05
C GLY A 34 9.08 6.90 1.60
N LYS A 35 9.28 5.80 2.34
CA LYS A 35 10.59 5.35 2.84
C LYS A 35 11.06 4.06 2.19
N LEU A 36 10.33 3.54 1.21
CA LEU A 36 10.62 2.24 0.63
C LEU A 36 12.00 2.23 -0.05
N GLU A 37 12.79 1.23 0.30
CA GLU A 37 14.12 0.99 -0.25
C GLU A 37 14.11 -0.25 -1.17
N LYS A 38 15.04 -0.28 -2.13
CA LYS A 38 15.16 -1.38 -3.09
C LYS A 38 15.36 -2.73 -2.41
N SER A 39 16.19 -2.77 -1.37
CA SER A 39 16.48 -3.97 -0.56
C SER A 39 15.24 -4.59 0.11
N GLN A 40 14.18 -3.80 0.28
CA GLN A 40 12.92 -4.27 0.87
C GLN A 40 12.03 -5.00 -0.13
N ILE A 41 12.33 -4.93 -1.44
CA ILE A 41 11.63 -5.73 -2.45
C ILE A 41 12.26 -7.11 -2.48
N LYS A 42 11.45 -8.12 -2.21
CA LYS A 42 11.88 -9.51 -2.11
C LYS A 42 10.96 -10.40 -2.93
N PHE A 43 11.47 -11.57 -3.28
CA PHE A 43 10.70 -12.62 -3.93
C PHE A 43 10.56 -13.79 -2.97
N ASP A 44 9.35 -14.31 -2.84
CA ASP A 44 9.04 -15.48 -2.03
C ASP A 44 8.88 -16.69 -2.94
N GLU A 45 9.81 -17.66 -2.84
CA GLU A 45 9.82 -18.85 -3.70
C GLU A 45 8.59 -19.75 -3.45
N ASP A 46 8.07 -19.81 -2.22
CA ASP A 46 6.94 -20.67 -1.90
C ASP A 46 5.63 -20.15 -2.51
N SER A 47 5.38 -18.85 -2.42
CA SER A 47 4.18 -18.25 -3.03
C SER A 47 4.37 -17.80 -4.47
N GLN A 48 5.60 -17.75 -4.99
CA GLN A 48 5.97 -17.19 -6.29
C GLN A 48 5.53 -15.73 -6.43
N ARG A 49 5.68 -14.94 -5.37
CA ARG A 49 5.24 -13.53 -5.32
C ARG A 49 6.35 -12.59 -4.91
N TYR A 50 6.40 -11.44 -5.58
CA TYR A 50 7.12 -10.28 -5.08
C TYR A 50 6.36 -9.64 -3.90
N TYR A 51 7.11 -9.14 -2.93
CA TYR A 51 6.57 -8.44 -1.77
C TYR A 51 7.51 -7.34 -1.26
N PHE A 52 6.95 -6.40 -0.52
CA PHE A 52 7.70 -5.44 0.31
C PHE A 52 7.84 -5.98 1.73
N LEU A 53 9.06 -6.01 2.26
CA LEU A 53 9.31 -6.22 3.69
C LEU A 53 9.30 -4.86 4.41
N ILE A 54 8.15 -4.48 4.94
CA ILE A 54 7.99 -3.21 5.66
C ILE A 54 8.63 -3.31 7.05
N ALA A 55 9.25 -2.21 7.52
CA ALA A 55 9.89 -2.09 8.82
C ALA A 55 10.92 -3.21 9.11
N GLU A 56 11.74 -3.52 8.11
CA GLU A 56 12.91 -4.38 8.26
C GLU A 56 13.82 -3.84 9.39
N GLY A 57 14.22 -4.71 10.33
CA GLY A 57 14.99 -4.31 11.52
C GLY A 57 14.18 -3.72 12.68
N GLY A 58 12.85 -3.85 12.68
CA GLY A 58 12.02 -3.53 13.86
C GLY A 58 11.76 -2.04 14.09
N GLN A 59 12.07 -1.17 13.12
CA GLN A 59 11.84 0.29 13.23
C GLN A 59 10.36 0.71 13.10
N GLY A 60 9.46 -0.23 13.28
CA GLY A 60 8.03 -0.01 13.19
C GLY A 60 7.46 0.49 14.51
N LYS A 61 6.36 1.24 14.45
CA LYS A 61 5.72 1.80 15.66
C LYS A 61 5.03 0.75 16.55
N THR A 62 4.87 -0.49 16.07
CA THR A 62 4.12 -1.56 16.74
C THR A 62 4.76 -2.92 16.48
N GLU A 63 4.46 -3.93 17.31
CA GLU A 63 4.92 -5.32 17.12
C GLU A 63 4.51 -5.91 15.76
N ASN A 64 3.39 -5.45 15.18
CA ASN A 64 2.87 -5.88 13.88
C ASN A 64 3.35 -5.00 12.71
N ALA A 65 4.32 -4.11 12.94
CA ALA A 65 4.77 -3.18 11.91
C ALA A 65 5.69 -3.86 10.89
N THR A 66 6.51 -4.83 11.33
CA THR A 66 7.30 -5.65 10.42
C THR A 66 6.40 -6.69 9.76
N ARG A 67 6.25 -6.59 8.43
CA ARG A 67 5.34 -7.46 7.68
C ARG A 67 5.71 -7.54 6.21
N GLN A 68 5.28 -8.62 5.59
CA GLN A 68 5.30 -8.78 4.14
C GLN A 68 4.01 -8.18 3.56
N VAL A 69 4.16 -7.34 2.53
CA VAL A 69 3.04 -6.78 1.76
C VAL A 69 3.24 -7.20 0.31
N VAL A 70 2.35 -8.05 -0.20
CA VAL A 70 2.44 -8.55 -1.59
C VAL A 70 2.38 -7.39 -2.57
N ILE A 71 3.24 -7.45 -3.59
CA ILE A 71 3.17 -6.56 -4.74
C ILE A 71 2.05 -7.11 -5.65
N HIS A 72 1.04 -6.28 -5.88
CA HIS A 72 -0.08 -6.62 -6.75
C HIS A 72 0.43 -6.93 -8.18
N PRO A 73 -0.04 -7.98 -8.87
CA PRO A 73 0.48 -8.35 -10.20
C PRO A 73 0.35 -7.21 -11.22
N LYS A 74 -0.76 -6.46 -11.17
CA LYS A 74 -0.93 -5.23 -11.99
C LYS A 74 0.18 -4.21 -11.84
N LEU A 75 0.78 -4.04 -10.65
CA LEU A 75 1.91 -3.11 -10.49
C LEU A 75 3.12 -3.57 -11.29
N ILE A 76 3.36 -4.89 -11.33
CA ILE A 76 4.43 -5.49 -12.14
C ILE A 76 4.11 -5.30 -13.62
N GLU A 77 2.88 -5.64 -14.03
CA GLU A 77 2.39 -5.44 -15.42
C GLU A 77 2.53 -3.99 -15.89
N TRP A 78 2.27 -3.01 -15.01
CA TRP A 78 2.38 -1.59 -15.33
C TRP A 78 3.81 -1.04 -15.35
N GLY A 79 4.81 -1.86 -15.02
CA GLY A 79 6.22 -1.50 -15.12
C GLY A 79 6.87 -1.04 -13.81
N PHE A 80 6.36 -1.46 -12.64
CA PHE A 80 6.89 -0.98 -11.36
C PHE A 80 8.33 -1.44 -11.12
N MET A 81 8.67 -2.67 -11.52
CA MET A 81 10.01 -3.23 -11.31
C MET A 81 11.04 -2.48 -12.14
N GLU A 82 10.71 -2.15 -13.39
CA GLU A 82 11.51 -1.35 -14.31
C GLU A 82 11.68 0.08 -13.80
N TYR A 83 10.65 0.65 -13.16
CA TYR A 83 10.80 1.93 -12.46
C TYR A 83 11.79 1.83 -11.30
N VAL A 84 11.73 0.78 -10.48
CA VAL A 84 12.66 0.57 -9.36
C VAL A 84 14.09 0.42 -9.85
N ASP A 85 14.33 -0.37 -10.89
CA ASP A 85 15.67 -0.63 -11.43
C ASP A 85 16.35 0.64 -11.95
N ARG A 86 15.56 1.57 -12.53
CA ARG A 86 16.03 2.87 -13.00
C ARG A 86 16.40 3.85 -11.89
N GLN A 87 16.01 3.61 -10.64
CA GLN A 87 16.38 4.51 -9.54
C GLN A 87 17.87 4.42 -9.25
N TRP A 88 18.55 5.55 -9.10
CA TRP A 88 19.99 5.56 -8.82
C TRP A 88 20.32 5.52 -7.32
N LYS A 89 19.33 5.74 -6.45
CA LYS A 89 19.47 5.66 -4.98
C LYS A 89 18.82 4.40 -4.45
N GLU A 90 19.22 4.04 -3.22
CA GLU A 90 18.57 2.97 -2.44
C GLU A 90 17.10 3.25 -2.16
N ARG A 91 16.75 4.49 -1.85
CA ARG A 91 15.34 4.91 -1.68
C ARG A 91 14.68 5.08 -3.02
N ILE A 92 13.60 4.33 -3.24
CA ILE A 92 12.84 4.31 -4.49
C ILE A 92 12.23 5.69 -4.78
N PHE A 93 11.74 6.39 -3.75
CA PHE A 93 11.08 7.70 -3.87
C PHE A 93 11.91 8.82 -3.24
N SER A 94 13.16 8.94 -3.67
CA SER A 94 14.14 9.82 -3.03
C SER A 94 13.74 11.31 -3.02
N GLU A 95 12.93 11.75 -3.97
CA GLU A 95 12.46 13.13 -4.16
C GLU A 95 11.47 13.57 -3.08
N VAL A 96 10.83 12.60 -2.41
CA VAL A 96 9.79 12.81 -1.39
C VAL A 96 10.06 12.03 -0.09
N ALA A 97 11.26 11.46 0.06
CA ALA A 97 11.69 10.81 1.29
C ALA A 97 12.11 11.83 2.37
N GLY A 98 12.19 11.37 3.63
CA GLY A 98 12.70 12.18 4.74
C GLY A 98 11.81 13.38 5.09
N THR A 99 12.41 14.58 5.14
CA THR A 99 11.74 15.83 5.52
C THR A 99 10.67 16.30 4.53
N ASN A 100 10.71 15.82 3.28
CA ASN A 100 9.78 16.24 2.22
C ASN A 100 8.53 15.36 2.09
N MET A 101 8.33 14.41 3.00
CA MET A 101 7.24 13.43 2.93
C MET A 101 5.83 14.06 3.07
N THR A 102 5.74 15.27 3.61
CA THR A 102 4.49 16.07 3.65
C THR A 102 4.00 16.41 2.24
N LYS A 103 4.90 16.54 1.26
CA LYS A 103 4.59 16.82 -0.16
C LYS A 103 3.66 15.78 -0.76
N ILE A 104 3.78 14.50 -0.37
CA ILE A 104 2.89 13.42 -0.84
C ILE A 104 1.44 13.73 -0.46
N GLY A 105 1.21 14.21 0.77
CA GLY A 105 -0.14 14.54 1.24
C GLY A 105 -0.73 15.74 0.51
N LYS A 106 0.09 16.77 0.24
CA LYS A 106 -0.32 17.96 -0.51
C LYS A 106 -0.69 17.62 -1.95
N VAL A 107 0.20 16.93 -2.67
CA VAL A 107 -0.06 16.52 -4.07
C VAL A 107 -1.32 15.66 -4.18
N PHE A 108 -1.58 14.80 -3.19
CA PHE A 108 -2.82 14.02 -3.20
C PHE A 108 -4.08 14.87 -2.97
N ALA A 109 -4.00 15.89 -2.11
CA ALA A 109 -5.11 16.83 -1.92
C ALA A 109 -5.37 17.64 -3.20
N ASP A 110 -4.31 18.15 -3.82
CA ASP A 110 -4.40 18.89 -5.09
C ASP A 110 -4.98 17.99 -6.21
N LEU A 111 -4.54 16.73 -6.28
CA LEU A 111 -5.05 15.75 -7.23
C LEU A 111 -6.52 15.40 -7.00
N ARG A 112 -6.95 15.26 -5.74
CA ARG A 112 -8.37 15.04 -5.42
C ARG A 112 -9.23 16.15 -6.02
N ASP A 113 -8.81 17.40 -5.80
CA ASP A 113 -9.55 18.58 -6.25
C ASP A 113 -9.54 18.67 -7.78
N GLN A 114 -8.39 18.40 -8.42
CA GLN A 114 -8.26 18.33 -9.89
C GLN A 114 -9.19 17.27 -10.50
N LEU A 115 -9.40 16.13 -9.83
CA LEU A 115 -10.26 15.05 -10.33
C LEU A 115 -11.75 15.25 -9.99
N GLY A 116 -12.11 16.40 -9.41
CA GLY A 116 -13.48 16.70 -8.98
C GLY A 116 -13.99 15.67 -7.98
N ILE A 117 -13.13 15.20 -7.07
CA ILE A 117 -13.53 14.31 -5.99
C ILE A 117 -13.90 15.18 -4.79
N PRO A 118 -15.14 15.10 -4.26
CA PRO A 118 -15.54 15.91 -3.12
C PRO A 118 -14.65 15.70 -1.90
N TYR A 119 -14.42 16.76 -1.12
CA TYR A 119 -13.63 16.68 0.11
C TYR A 119 -14.25 15.74 1.15
N LEU A 120 -15.57 15.70 1.22
CA LEU A 120 -16.33 14.84 2.13
C LEU A 120 -17.04 13.73 1.35
N ASP A 121 -17.32 12.61 2.00
CA ASP A 121 -18.30 11.65 1.53
C ASP A 121 -19.70 11.94 2.09
N ASP A 122 -20.67 11.11 1.71
CA ASP A 122 -22.08 11.25 2.12
C ASP A 122 -22.27 11.11 3.64
N TYR A 123 -21.27 10.59 4.35
CA TYR A 123 -21.24 10.42 5.81
C TYR A 123 -20.35 11.46 6.51
N GLY A 124 -19.92 12.51 5.79
CA GLY A 124 -19.08 13.58 6.33
C GLY A 124 -17.62 13.19 6.60
N GLN A 125 -17.16 12.04 6.10
CA GLN A 125 -15.76 11.61 6.24
C GLN A 125 -14.88 12.29 5.21
N ARG A 126 -13.71 12.75 5.66
CA ARG A 126 -12.74 13.44 4.79
C ARG A 126 -12.07 12.47 3.83
N ARG A 127 -11.96 12.85 2.56
CA ARG A 127 -11.20 12.16 1.51
C ARG A 127 -9.78 12.74 1.44
N LEU A 128 -8.94 12.29 2.35
CA LEU A 128 -7.50 12.59 2.45
C LEU A 128 -6.67 11.39 1.97
N LEU A 129 -5.35 11.55 1.96
CA LEU A 129 -4.42 10.46 1.61
C LEU A 129 -4.66 9.19 2.45
N HIS A 130 -4.93 9.33 3.76
CA HIS A 130 -5.19 8.17 4.62
C HIS A 130 -6.50 7.44 4.27
N SER A 131 -7.46 8.14 3.66
CA SER A 131 -8.73 7.58 3.19
C SER A 131 -8.56 6.57 2.07
N ILE A 132 -7.43 6.55 1.38
CA ILE A 132 -7.09 5.49 0.41
C ILE A 132 -7.03 4.14 1.12
N ARG A 133 -6.31 4.06 2.24
CA ARG A 133 -6.20 2.83 3.04
C ARG A 133 -7.56 2.37 3.52
N HIS A 134 -8.40 3.29 4.01
CA HIS A 134 -9.78 2.96 4.37
C HIS A 134 -10.55 2.39 3.18
N SER A 135 -10.42 3.00 2.00
CA SER A 135 -11.08 2.52 0.78
C SER A 135 -10.61 1.11 0.40
N VAL A 136 -9.31 0.81 0.49
CA VAL A 136 -8.75 -0.54 0.26
C VAL A 136 -9.34 -1.54 1.25
N CYS A 137 -9.27 -1.25 2.56
CA CYS A 137 -9.80 -2.12 3.60
C CYS A 137 -11.31 -2.38 3.43
N SER A 138 -12.10 -1.32 3.21
CA SER A 138 -13.55 -1.44 3.06
C SER A 138 -13.92 -2.21 1.80
N SER A 139 -13.23 -1.98 0.67
CA SER A 139 -13.50 -2.71 -0.57
C SER A 139 -13.15 -4.20 -0.43
N ALA A 140 -12.00 -4.50 0.20
CA ALA A 140 -11.58 -5.87 0.46
C ALA A 140 -12.57 -6.62 1.36
N MET A 141 -13.00 -5.99 2.47
CA MET A 141 -13.97 -6.57 3.41
C MET A 141 -15.37 -6.74 2.81
N ALA A 142 -15.81 -5.79 1.97
CA ALA A 142 -17.12 -5.87 1.32
C ALA A 142 -17.14 -6.86 0.14
N GLY A 143 -15.97 -7.13 -0.45
CA GLY A 143 -15.82 -8.00 -1.61
C GLY A 143 -15.42 -9.42 -1.24
N TRP A 144 -14.11 -9.69 -1.28
CA TRP A 144 -13.58 -11.05 -1.33
C TRP A 144 -12.92 -11.53 -0.03
N VAL A 145 -12.59 -10.62 0.89
CA VAL A 145 -11.89 -10.98 2.12
C VAL A 145 -12.86 -11.53 3.16
N LYS A 146 -12.70 -12.82 3.47
CA LYS A 146 -13.51 -13.53 4.47
C LYS A 146 -12.87 -13.55 5.86
N ASN A 147 -11.54 -13.40 5.95
CA ASN A 147 -10.82 -13.41 7.21
C ASN A 147 -10.22 -12.04 7.53
N ILE A 148 -10.80 -11.36 8.52
CA ILE A 148 -10.34 -10.05 8.99
C ILE A 148 -8.87 -10.07 9.47
N LEU A 149 -8.39 -11.18 10.02
CA LEU A 149 -7.00 -11.29 10.49
C LEU A 149 -6.00 -11.28 9.32
N HIS A 150 -6.38 -11.80 8.16
CA HIS A 150 -5.56 -11.76 6.94
C HIS A 150 -5.48 -10.32 6.41
N LEU A 151 -6.60 -9.58 6.43
CA LEU A 151 -6.59 -8.15 6.10
C LEU A 151 -5.75 -7.36 7.10
N GLN A 152 -5.97 -7.56 8.40
CA GLN A 152 -5.23 -6.88 9.47
C GLN A 152 -3.73 -7.11 9.32
N GLN A 153 -3.28 -8.33 9.02
CA GLN A 153 -1.88 -8.59 8.71
C GLN A 153 -1.42 -7.78 7.49
N THR A 154 -2.13 -7.88 6.37
CA THR A 154 -1.74 -7.23 5.10
C THR A 154 -1.55 -5.73 5.26
N VAL A 155 -2.48 -5.05 5.93
CA VAL A 155 -2.39 -3.60 6.14
C VAL A 155 -1.58 -3.22 7.39
N GLY A 156 -1.17 -4.18 8.23
CA GLY A 156 -0.44 -3.92 9.48
C GLY A 156 -1.29 -3.24 10.54
N HIS A 157 -2.54 -3.70 10.72
CA HIS A 157 -3.35 -3.45 11.91
C HIS A 157 -3.01 -4.47 12.99
N GLU A 158 -3.25 -4.06 14.24
CA GLU A 158 -3.19 -4.98 15.36
C GLU A 158 -4.25 -6.07 15.20
N LYS A 159 -3.84 -7.33 15.39
CA LYS A 159 -4.76 -8.47 15.32
C LYS A 159 -5.64 -8.52 16.57
N SER A 160 -6.94 -8.51 16.36
CA SER A 160 -7.95 -8.68 17.42
C SER A 160 -8.14 -10.17 17.73
N GLY A 161 -7.98 -10.60 18.99
CA GLY A 161 -8.14 -12.02 19.34
C GLY A 161 -8.23 -12.37 20.82
N GLY A 162 -8.39 -11.41 21.74
CA GLY A 162 -8.42 -11.70 23.18
C GLY A 162 -7.20 -12.54 23.62
N ILE A 163 -7.44 -13.62 24.38
CA ILE A 163 -6.38 -14.53 24.88
C ILE A 163 -5.68 -15.29 23.74
N THR A 164 -6.38 -15.61 22.64
CA THR A 164 -5.78 -16.35 21.51
C THR A 164 -4.85 -15.50 20.66
N LYS A 165 -4.77 -14.18 20.89
CA LYS A 165 -3.82 -13.27 20.24
C LYS A 165 -2.36 -13.74 20.36
N ARG A 166 -2.00 -14.43 21.44
CA ARG A 166 -0.65 -15.01 21.63
C ARG A 166 -0.26 -16.06 20.59
N TYR A 167 -1.25 -16.68 19.95
CA TYR A 167 -1.06 -17.67 18.89
C TYR A 167 -1.22 -17.08 17.48
N LEU A 168 -1.65 -15.81 17.37
CA LEU A 168 -1.79 -15.10 16.11
C LEU A 168 -0.43 -14.59 15.63
N HIS A 169 0.45 -15.51 15.27
CA HIS A 169 1.71 -15.20 14.60
C HIS A 169 1.47 -14.73 13.16
N THR A 170 2.57 -14.42 12.46
CA THR A 170 2.54 -14.06 11.04
C THR A 170 1.99 -15.22 10.21
N PHE A 171 0.93 -14.97 9.45
CA PHE A 171 0.42 -15.93 8.47
C PHE A 171 1.39 -15.99 7.27
N PRO A 172 1.57 -17.16 6.64
CA PRO A 172 2.38 -17.28 5.42
C PRO A 172 1.90 -16.34 4.31
N LEU A 173 2.82 -15.87 3.46
CA LEU A 173 2.50 -14.95 2.37
C LEU A 173 1.44 -15.54 1.42
N SER A 174 1.55 -16.83 1.12
CA SER A 174 0.58 -17.61 0.33
C SER A 174 -0.85 -17.62 0.91
N SER A 175 -1.00 -17.44 2.23
CA SER A 175 -2.30 -17.42 2.91
C SER A 175 -2.96 -16.03 2.89
N VAL A 176 -2.18 -14.98 2.64
CA VAL A 176 -2.65 -13.58 2.68
C VAL A 176 -2.58 -12.88 1.32
N SER A 177 -1.89 -13.43 0.32
CA SER A 177 -1.75 -12.85 -1.02
C SER A 177 -3.09 -12.50 -1.67
N TYR A 178 -4.10 -13.36 -1.50
CA TYR A 178 -5.45 -13.14 -2.02
C TYR A 178 -6.08 -11.82 -1.56
N VAL A 179 -5.68 -11.28 -0.39
CA VAL A 179 -6.16 -9.98 0.10
C VAL A 179 -5.75 -8.87 -0.86
N ILE A 180 -4.55 -8.95 -1.43
CA ILE A 180 -4.09 -8.00 -2.44
C ILE A 180 -4.68 -8.36 -3.81
N ASP A 181 -4.72 -9.64 -4.18
CA ASP A 181 -5.12 -10.06 -5.53
C ASP A 181 -6.54 -9.68 -5.95
N GLY A 182 -7.47 -9.56 -4.99
CA GLY A 182 -8.83 -9.11 -5.31
C GLY A 182 -8.98 -7.60 -5.48
N ILE A 183 -7.91 -6.80 -5.27
CA ILE A 183 -7.97 -5.35 -5.45
C ILE A 183 -8.10 -5.03 -6.93
N ASP A 184 -9.29 -4.59 -7.33
CA ASP A 184 -9.55 -4.13 -8.68
C ASP A 184 -10.12 -2.70 -8.68
N TRP A 185 -9.46 -1.83 -9.43
CA TRP A 185 -9.84 -0.43 -9.61
C TRP A 185 -10.17 -0.08 -11.06
N GLU A 186 -10.21 -1.07 -11.95
CA GLU A 186 -10.72 -0.96 -13.32
C GLU A 186 -12.26 -0.98 -13.31
#